data_AF-A0A6B0Y8L5-F1
#
_entry.id   AF-A0A6B0Y8L5-F1
#
_cell.length_a   1.000
_cell.length_b   1.000
_cell.length_c   1.000
_cell.angle_alpha   90.00
_cell.angle_beta   90.00
_cell.angle_gamma   90.00
#
_symmetry.space_group_name_H-M   'P 1'
#
loop_
_entity.id
_entity.type
_entity.pdbx_description
1 polymer ?
#
loop_
_entity_poly.entity_id
_entity_poly.type
_entity_poly.pdbx_seq_one_letter_code
_entity_poly.pdbx_strand_id
1 'polypeptide(L)'
;MRVAFTVGSLDTAGDWAGLEQALGDGHPEVVRNTIRHLEILGAKSYVVEEPYIDRDYSADYLEFYARTFRTHARHCRRAHFFSKDVSPLVSASLSTAGLRELRKLATDAYCGFCVLRPLPTAPVGRTVLRGRLRDHQDMDPTVTCRAPFEANLLGIDLEVAGAAYLQQDARVGACAQVAIWAGMRHLHARYGYDWVSVADITRLATPTAPDEAVSLPAGSDFLTSERMIRAIAEAGYQPLCFRNPDAAKPSIAAAILPYVESGIPVILGLNLGGEVGHAVTVIGRIFGRQNTPTAPAIDYVPAYIVHDDQGGPYMSLPVRDPADSPHPFSQDTVQRGSTELNMTHATFAVALMSTRVFSTAAAAEFSAHDRIDDTLRHMPHIRAMLAKQKLPINERLLDELQDARVCGRMVLRTYLSSAAGYRRHIEGTNASDDLKDALLDLHLPHFTWITEICTVDSYNQVSAGMRRMYGHTIIDATSTGKGRDAILMLHLPGLVFTNNVDALRGEPQEQLSIIENDDLYTCREKRLD
;
A
#
# COMPACT_ATOMS: atom_id res chain seq x y z
N MET A 1 -5.27 39.56 -6.96
CA MET A 1 -4.20 38.69 -7.51
C MET A 1 -4.83 37.87 -8.62
N ARG A 2 -4.22 37.78 -9.81
CA ARG A 2 -4.71 36.92 -10.91
C ARG A 2 -3.92 35.61 -10.87
N VAL A 3 -4.60 34.48 -11.07
CA VAL A 3 -3.93 33.19 -11.28
C VAL A 3 -3.44 33.15 -12.72
N ALA A 4 -2.16 32.86 -12.90
CA ALA A 4 -1.54 32.58 -14.18
C ALA A 4 -1.50 31.08 -14.41
N PHE A 5 -1.69 30.68 -15.67
CA PHE A 5 -1.58 29.29 -16.11
C PHE A 5 -0.52 29.22 -17.19
N THR A 6 0.46 28.35 -17.00
CA THR A 6 1.50 28.04 -18.00
C THR A 6 1.27 26.60 -18.45
N VAL A 7 1.23 26.38 -19.77
CA VAL A 7 1.04 25.05 -20.35
C VAL A 7 2.28 24.64 -21.14
N GLY A 8 2.64 23.36 -21.09
CA GLY A 8 3.74 22.79 -21.85
C GLY A 8 3.41 21.39 -22.37
N SER A 9 3.93 21.07 -23.56
CA SER A 9 3.95 19.71 -24.12
C SER A 9 5.03 18.86 -23.44
N LEU A 10 4.99 17.55 -23.66
CA LEU A 10 5.97 16.55 -23.18
C LEU A 10 6.28 15.54 -24.30
N ASP A 11 6.60 16.03 -25.49
CA ASP A 11 6.86 15.20 -26.67
C ASP A 11 8.34 15.09 -27.03
N THR A 12 9.14 16.10 -26.69
CA THR A 12 10.57 16.16 -27.02
C THR A 12 11.45 16.12 -25.77
N ALA A 13 12.72 15.75 -25.90
CA ALA A 13 13.69 15.84 -24.80
C ALA A 13 13.83 17.27 -24.24
N GLY A 14 13.66 18.30 -25.08
CA GLY A 14 13.65 19.69 -24.66
C GLY A 14 12.43 20.05 -23.81
N ASP A 15 11.28 19.46 -24.10
CA ASP A 15 10.05 19.63 -23.34
C ASP A 15 10.21 19.10 -21.90
N TRP A 16 10.78 17.90 -21.78
CA TRP A 16 11.07 17.28 -20.48
C TRP A 16 12.10 18.07 -19.68
N ALA A 17 13.13 18.63 -20.33
CA ALA A 17 14.08 19.53 -19.69
C ALA A 17 13.39 20.83 -19.20
N GLY A 18 12.41 21.34 -19.96
CA GLY A 18 11.58 22.46 -19.53
C GLY A 18 10.73 22.13 -18.29
N LEU A 19 10.18 20.92 -18.22
CA LEU A 19 9.49 20.44 -17.03
C LEU A 19 10.44 20.27 -15.83
N GLU A 20 11.65 19.74 -16.03
CA GLU A 20 12.68 19.63 -14.98
C GLU A 20 12.95 21.00 -14.33
N GLN A 21 13.18 22.03 -15.15
CA GLN A 21 13.34 23.41 -14.68
C GLN A 21 12.08 23.92 -13.95
N ALA A 22 10.89 23.56 -14.44
CA ALA A 22 9.65 23.96 -13.80
C ALA A 22 9.45 23.31 -12.42
N LEU A 23 9.87 22.06 -12.24
CA LEU A 23 9.83 21.31 -10.97
C LEU A 23 10.93 21.77 -9.99
N GLY A 24 12.06 22.27 -10.50
CA GLY A 24 13.10 22.98 -9.77
C GLY A 24 14.39 22.18 -9.55
N ASP A 25 15.52 22.88 -9.37
CA ASP A 25 16.87 22.26 -9.44
C ASP A 25 17.43 21.77 -8.09
N GLY A 26 16.64 21.88 -7.01
CA GLY A 26 17.12 21.71 -5.64
C GLY A 26 17.59 20.31 -5.26
N HIS A 27 16.99 19.28 -5.88
CA HIS A 27 17.27 17.89 -5.60
C HIS A 27 17.06 17.07 -6.88
N PRO A 28 18.09 16.94 -7.73
CA PRO A 28 17.93 16.44 -9.09
C PRO A 28 17.42 15.00 -9.13
N GLU A 29 17.69 14.19 -8.10
CA GLU A 29 17.21 12.80 -8.03
C GLU A 29 15.68 12.71 -7.89
N VAL A 30 15.08 13.48 -6.97
CA VAL A 30 13.62 13.50 -6.75
C VAL A 30 12.90 13.95 -8.02
N VAL A 31 13.40 15.00 -8.65
CA VAL A 31 12.80 15.56 -9.87
C VAL A 31 12.93 14.58 -11.03
N ARG A 32 14.11 14.00 -11.23
CA ARG A 32 14.35 12.97 -12.24
C ARG A 32 13.45 11.75 -12.06
N ASN A 33 13.32 11.24 -10.84
CA ASN A 33 12.48 10.06 -10.57
C ASN A 33 10.98 10.38 -10.64
N THR A 34 10.59 11.62 -10.35
CA THR A 34 9.23 12.11 -10.62
C THR A 34 8.95 12.17 -12.13
N ILE A 35 9.90 12.70 -12.92
CA ILE A 35 9.81 12.75 -14.40
C ILE A 35 9.76 11.33 -14.98
N ARG A 36 10.64 10.43 -14.54
CA ARG A 36 10.62 9.02 -14.94
C ARG A 36 9.26 8.38 -14.71
N HIS A 37 8.63 8.66 -13.56
CA HIS A 37 7.28 8.15 -13.29
C HIS A 37 6.23 8.75 -14.24
N LEU A 38 6.33 10.04 -14.57
CA LEU A 38 5.44 10.68 -15.55
C LEU A 38 5.62 10.09 -16.96
N GLU A 39 6.83 9.71 -17.36
CA GLU A 39 7.09 8.99 -18.61
C GLU A 39 6.39 7.63 -18.62
N ILE A 40 6.44 6.89 -17.50
CA ILE A 40 5.73 5.60 -17.32
C ILE A 40 4.21 5.78 -17.45
N LEU A 41 3.68 6.89 -16.92
CA LEU A 41 2.27 7.24 -17.05
C LEU A 41 1.89 7.72 -18.46
N GLY A 42 2.86 7.88 -19.37
CA GLY A 42 2.64 8.38 -20.71
C GLY A 42 2.16 9.84 -20.73
N ALA A 43 2.64 10.67 -19.80
CA ALA A 43 2.29 12.08 -19.75
C ALA A 43 2.71 12.78 -21.07
N LYS A 44 1.80 13.61 -21.60
CA LYS A 44 1.93 14.33 -22.87
C LYS A 44 1.87 15.84 -22.73
N SER A 45 1.30 16.34 -21.64
CA SER A 45 1.28 17.77 -21.35
C SER A 45 1.14 18.03 -19.86
N TYR A 46 1.48 19.26 -19.46
CA TYR A 46 1.29 19.74 -18.10
C TYR A 46 0.76 21.16 -18.06
N VAL A 47 0.03 21.50 -16.99
CA VAL A 47 -0.47 22.84 -16.70
C VAL A 47 0.03 23.25 -15.32
N VAL A 48 0.78 24.35 -15.24
CA VAL A 48 1.19 24.96 -13.98
C VAL A 48 0.29 26.13 -13.65
N GLU A 49 -0.32 26.12 -12.47
CA GLU A 49 -1.03 27.27 -11.92
C GLU A 49 -0.21 27.98 -10.84
N GLU A 50 -0.26 29.32 -10.85
CA GLU A 50 0.43 30.18 -9.90
C GLU A 50 -0.33 31.50 -9.68
N PRO A 51 -0.52 31.98 -8.44
CA PRO A 51 -0.14 31.37 -7.17
C PRO A 51 -1.08 30.23 -6.75
N TYR A 52 -0.55 29.28 -5.97
CA TYR A 52 -1.32 28.22 -5.31
C TYR A 52 -1.08 28.23 -3.79
N ILE A 53 -2.12 27.92 -3.01
CA ILE A 53 -2.03 27.74 -1.56
C ILE A 53 -2.16 26.26 -1.27
N ASP A 54 -1.05 25.61 -0.93
CA ASP A 54 -1.08 24.23 -0.46
C ASP A 54 -1.29 24.17 1.05
N ARG A 55 -2.16 23.25 1.49
CA ARG A 55 -2.50 23.10 2.91
C ARG A 55 -1.32 22.58 3.73
N ASP A 56 -0.56 21.61 3.21
CA ASP A 56 0.60 21.04 3.90
C ASP A 56 1.72 22.08 4.00
N TYR A 57 2.09 22.73 2.90
CA TYR A 57 3.11 23.79 2.95
C TYR A 57 2.68 25.00 3.80
N SER A 58 1.39 25.35 3.83
CA SER A 58 0.91 26.45 4.68
C SER A 58 1.09 26.15 6.17
N ALA A 59 0.93 24.89 6.60
CA ALA A 59 1.17 24.50 7.98
C ALA A 59 2.66 24.65 8.34
N ASP A 60 3.55 24.13 7.50
CA ASP A 60 5.00 24.26 7.65
C ASP A 60 5.44 25.73 7.62
N TYR A 61 4.82 26.53 6.74
CA TYR A 61 5.12 27.96 6.62
C TYR A 61 4.78 28.72 7.90
N LEU A 62 3.59 28.48 8.47
CA LEU A 62 3.14 29.15 9.69
C LEU A 62 3.97 28.76 10.90
N GLU A 63 4.32 27.48 11.02
CA GLU A 63 5.04 26.98 12.19
C GLU A 63 6.51 27.41 12.19
N PHE A 64 7.15 27.43 11.01
CA PHE A 64 8.59 27.68 10.89
C PHE A 64 8.90 28.94 10.08
N TYR A 65 8.59 28.96 8.77
CA TYR A 65 9.12 29.94 7.83
C TYR A 65 8.67 31.39 8.10
N ALA A 66 7.46 31.58 8.61
CA ALA A 66 6.93 32.89 8.98
C ALA A 66 7.69 33.54 10.15
N ARG A 67 8.42 32.74 10.94
CA ARG A 67 9.17 33.17 12.13
C ARG A 67 10.67 33.32 11.87
N THR A 68 11.17 32.88 10.72
CA THR A 68 12.59 33.01 10.38
C THR A 68 12.93 34.44 9.93
N PHE A 69 14.18 34.87 10.16
CA PHE A 69 14.65 36.19 9.71
C PHE A 69 14.64 36.35 8.18
N ARG A 70 14.94 35.27 7.45
CA ARG A 70 14.84 35.26 5.99
C ARG A 70 13.38 35.29 5.58
N THR A 71 13.02 36.17 4.65
CA THR A 71 11.68 36.15 4.05
C THR A 71 11.56 34.98 3.07
N HIS A 72 10.60 34.10 3.33
CA HIS A 72 10.21 33.01 2.43
C HIS A 72 8.86 33.35 1.78
N ALA A 73 8.69 32.96 0.51
CA ALA A 73 7.42 33.13 -0.17
C ALA A 73 6.38 32.14 0.39
N ARG A 74 5.14 32.59 0.54
CA ARG A 74 4.05 31.77 1.07
C ARG A 74 3.36 30.91 -0.01
N HIS A 75 3.33 31.40 -1.24
CA HIS A 75 2.58 30.77 -2.32
C HIS A 75 3.42 29.74 -3.05
N CYS A 76 2.82 28.58 -3.29
CA CYS A 76 3.34 27.51 -4.13
C CYS A 76 2.95 27.72 -5.59
N ARG A 77 3.43 26.83 -6.44
CA ARG A 77 2.85 26.53 -7.76
C ARG A 77 2.24 25.13 -7.70
N ARG A 78 1.30 24.78 -8.58
CA ARG A 78 0.84 23.40 -8.74
C ARG A 78 0.88 22.99 -10.20
N ALA A 79 1.62 21.93 -10.49
CA ALA A 79 1.69 21.32 -11.80
C ALA A 79 0.68 20.17 -11.89
N HIS A 80 -0.13 20.17 -12.94
CA HIS A 80 -1.11 19.13 -13.28
C HIS A 80 -0.61 18.40 -14.53
N PHE A 81 -0.70 17.07 -14.54
CA PHE A 81 -0.16 16.24 -15.63
C PHE A 81 -1.27 15.47 -16.33
N PHE A 82 -1.17 15.35 -17.66
CA PHE A 82 -2.16 14.67 -18.50
C PHE A 82 -1.49 13.73 -19.50
N SER A 83 -2.06 12.54 -19.71
CA SER A 83 -1.62 11.57 -20.73
C SER A 83 -2.10 11.89 -22.15
N LYS A 84 -2.83 13.01 -22.30
CA LYS A 84 -3.23 13.61 -23.57
C LYS A 84 -2.74 15.05 -23.60
N ASP A 85 -2.58 15.61 -24.79
CA ASP A 85 -2.22 17.02 -24.94
C ASP A 85 -3.40 17.93 -24.62
N VAL A 86 -3.27 18.76 -23.57
CA VAL A 86 -4.26 19.78 -23.16
C VAL A 86 -3.86 21.20 -23.56
N SER A 87 -2.69 21.38 -24.17
CA SER A 87 -2.16 22.69 -24.59
C SER A 87 -3.14 23.51 -25.43
N PRO A 88 -3.88 22.93 -26.39
CA PRO A 88 -4.87 23.66 -27.18
C PRO A 88 -6.05 24.20 -26.35
N LEU A 89 -6.37 23.55 -25.22
CA LEU A 89 -7.54 23.83 -24.40
C LEU A 89 -7.27 24.89 -23.32
N VAL A 90 -6.01 25.05 -22.92
CA VAL A 90 -5.57 25.95 -21.83
C VAL A 90 -4.87 27.21 -22.38
N SER A 91 -5.24 27.63 -23.60
CA SER A 91 -4.70 28.84 -24.23
C SER A 91 -5.22 30.14 -23.60
N ALA A 92 -4.58 31.27 -23.92
CA ALA A 92 -4.75 32.58 -23.27
C ALA A 92 -6.19 33.16 -23.26
N SER A 93 -7.16 32.53 -23.92
CA SER A 93 -8.59 32.88 -23.85
C SER A 93 -9.42 31.62 -23.58
N LEU A 94 -9.48 31.23 -22.31
CA LEU A 94 -10.34 30.15 -21.82
C LEU A 94 -11.80 30.44 -22.16
N SER A 95 -12.35 29.71 -23.12
CA SER A 95 -13.78 29.75 -23.44
C SER A 95 -14.54 28.71 -22.61
N THR A 96 -15.83 28.94 -22.38
CA THR A 96 -16.72 27.95 -21.73
C THR A 96 -16.79 26.63 -22.54
N ALA A 97 -16.53 26.67 -23.83
CA ALA A 97 -16.40 25.46 -24.66
C ALA A 97 -15.09 24.70 -24.35
N GLY A 98 -13.95 25.41 -24.29
CA GLY A 98 -12.66 24.82 -23.93
C GLY A 98 -12.65 24.17 -22.54
N LEU A 99 -13.33 24.78 -21.56
CA LEU A 99 -13.48 24.20 -20.22
C LEU A 99 -14.29 22.90 -20.21
N ARG A 100 -15.33 22.80 -21.05
CA ARG A 100 -16.12 21.56 -21.18
C ARG A 100 -15.31 20.43 -21.81
N GLU A 101 -14.54 20.75 -22.84
CA GLU A 101 -13.63 19.78 -23.47
C GLU A 101 -12.50 19.36 -22.53
N LEU A 102 -11.91 20.30 -21.79
CA LEU A 102 -10.89 19.98 -20.78
C LEU A 102 -11.45 19.06 -19.70
N ARG A 103 -12.66 19.34 -19.19
CA ARG A 103 -13.32 18.48 -18.20
C ARG A 103 -13.48 17.06 -18.72
N LYS A 104 -14.00 16.91 -19.94
CA LYS A 104 -14.21 15.59 -20.56
C LYS A 104 -12.89 14.85 -20.80
N LEU A 105 -11.86 15.55 -21.26
CA LEU A 105 -10.56 14.96 -21.54
C LEU A 105 -9.85 14.55 -20.24
N ALA A 106 -9.94 15.39 -19.21
CA ALA A 106 -9.25 15.18 -17.95
C ALA A 106 -9.78 13.99 -17.14
N THR A 107 -11.06 13.62 -17.27
CA THR A 107 -11.65 12.46 -16.58
C THR A 107 -10.81 11.19 -16.76
N ASP A 108 -10.35 10.90 -17.98
CA ASP A 108 -9.56 9.69 -18.25
C ASP A 108 -8.04 9.96 -18.30
N ALA A 109 -7.66 11.16 -18.73
CA ALA A 109 -6.27 11.49 -19.04
C ALA A 109 -5.48 12.04 -17.86
N TYR A 110 -6.12 12.37 -16.73
CA TYR A 110 -5.40 12.99 -15.62
C TYR A 110 -4.43 12.02 -14.95
N CYS A 111 -3.14 12.36 -15.00
CA CYS A 111 -2.05 11.56 -14.42
C CYS A 111 -1.81 11.92 -12.95
N GLY A 112 -2.19 13.12 -12.52
CA GLY A 112 -2.02 13.61 -11.15
C GLY A 112 -1.42 15.01 -11.07
N PHE A 113 -0.89 15.37 -9.91
CA PHE A 113 -0.28 16.68 -9.66
C PHE A 113 0.97 16.63 -8.80
N CYS A 114 1.75 17.70 -8.89
CA CYS A 114 2.89 18.01 -8.03
C CYS A 114 2.75 19.45 -7.53
N VAL A 115 2.70 19.64 -6.21
CA VAL A 115 2.82 20.97 -5.60
C VAL A 115 4.31 21.36 -5.59
N LEU A 116 4.61 22.58 -6.00
CA LEU A 116 5.97 23.13 -6.01
C LEU A 116 6.09 24.17 -4.92
N ARG A 117 6.85 23.84 -3.88
CA ARG A 117 7.16 24.72 -2.76
C ARG A 117 8.18 25.77 -3.23
N PRO A 118 8.08 27.02 -2.74
CA PRO A 118 9.08 28.05 -3.03
C PRO A 118 10.34 27.86 -2.15
N LEU A 119 10.87 26.64 -2.13
CA LEU A 119 12.02 26.21 -1.33
C LEU A 119 13.11 25.69 -2.28
N PRO A 120 14.25 26.40 -2.40
CA PRO A 120 15.30 26.02 -3.35
C PRO A 120 15.89 24.62 -3.14
N THR A 121 15.90 24.10 -1.90
CA THR A 121 16.50 22.80 -1.56
C THR A 121 15.48 21.66 -1.49
N ALA A 122 14.19 22.00 -1.48
CA ALA A 122 13.09 21.04 -1.32
C ALA A 122 11.87 21.47 -2.15
N PRO A 123 12.00 21.62 -3.48
CA PRO A 123 10.95 22.23 -4.29
C PRO A 123 9.73 21.31 -4.45
N VAL A 124 9.89 19.99 -4.40
CA VAL A 124 8.77 19.05 -4.62
C VAL A 124 7.96 18.90 -3.33
N GLY A 125 6.78 19.49 -3.30
CA GLY A 125 5.81 19.38 -2.22
C GLY A 125 4.92 18.14 -2.35
N ARG A 126 3.70 18.24 -1.81
CA ARG A 126 2.68 17.20 -1.93
C ARG A 126 2.47 16.84 -3.40
N THR A 127 2.72 15.57 -3.71
CA THR A 127 2.66 15.02 -5.05
C THR A 127 1.81 13.77 -5.03
N VAL A 128 0.84 13.67 -5.93
CA VAL A 128 0.03 12.46 -6.10
C VAL A 128 -0.03 12.18 -7.59
N LEU A 129 0.61 11.08 -8.00
CA LEU A 129 0.58 10.59 -9.37
C LEU A 129 -0.13 9.23 -9.39
N ARG A 130 -0.73 8.88 -10.51
CA ARG A 130 -1.38 7.57 -10.70
C ARG A 130 -0.40 6.44 -10.38
N GLY A 131 -0.83 5.47 -9.60
CA GLY A 131 0.02 4.38 -9.09
C GLY A 131 0.30 3.25 -10.10
N ARG A 132 0.65 3.59 -11.35
CA ARG A 132 1.01 2.60 -12.40
C ARG A 132 2.52 2.54 -12.56
N LEU A 133 3.06 1.33 -12.60
CA LEU A 133 4.48 1.04 -12.86
C LEU A 133 4.64 0.39 -14.24
N ARG A 134 5.89 0.21 -14.68
CA ARG A 134 6.19 -0.41 -15.98
C ARG A 134 5.68 -1.86 -16.01
N ASP A 135 5.04 -2.21 -17.11
CA ASP A 135 4.65 -3.59 -17.37
C ASP A 135 5.92 -4.44 -17.59
N HIS A 136 5.97 -5.62 -16.98
CA HIS A 136 7.08 -6.54 -17.12
C HIS A 136 6.55 -7.94 -17.45
N GLN A 137 7.28 -8.70 -18.27
CA GLN A 137 6.79 -10.01 -18.72
C GLN A 137 6.63 -11.00 -17.56
N ASP A 138 7.57 -10.99 -16.62
CA ASP A 138 7.61 -11.92 -15.47
C ASP A 138 7.28 -11.28 -14.12
N MET A 139 6.88 -10.00 -14.10
CA MET A 139 6.57 -9.29 -12.86
C MET A 139 5.25 -8.51 -12.94
N ASP A 140 4.57 -8.45 -11.81
CA ASP A 140 3.30 -7.76 -11.62
C ASP A 140 3.43 -6.75 -10.46
N PRO A 141 3.81 -5.49 -10.76
CA PRO A 141 3.90 -4.44 -9.77
C PRO A 141 2.52 -3.96 -9.34
N THR A 142 2.26 -3.93 -8.03
CA THR A 142 0.98 -3.55 -7.46
C THR A 142 1.16 -2.51 -6.36
N VAL A 143 0.67 -1.29 -6.61
CA VAL A 143 0.54 -0.24 -5.57
C VAL A 143 -0.70 -0.54 -4.74
N THR A 144 -0.52 -1.15 -3.57
CA THR A 144 -1.62 -1.58 -2.70
C THR A 144 -2.19 -0.43 -1.87
N CYS A 145 -1.37 0.56 -1.54
CA CYS A 145 -1.77 1.81 -0.90
C CYS A 145 -2.25 2.81 -1.95
N ARG A 146 -3.47 2.59 -2.46
CA ARG A 146 -4.15 3.49 -3.38
C ARG A 146 -5.31 4.21 -2.70
N ALA A 147 -5.28 5.54 -2.70
CA ALA A 147 -6.35 6.39 -2.22
C ALA A 147 -6.77 7.40 -3.31
N PRO A 148 -8.05 7.82 -3.35
CA PRO A 148 -8.49 8.90 -4.22
C PRO A 148 -8.00 10.25 -3.69
N PHE A 149 -7.45 11.07 -4.56
CA PHE A 149 -7.04 12.44 -4.26
C PHE A 149 -7.65 13.41 -5.26
N GLU A 150 -8.23 14.47 -4.74
CA GLU A 150 -8.85 15.52 -5.53
C GLU A 150 -7.91 16.72 -5.72
N ALA A 151 -7.96 17.29 -6.92
CA ALA A 151 -7.36 18.56 -7.26
C ALA A 151 -8.36 19.37 -8.10
N ASN A 152 -8.31 20.69 -7.99
CA ASN A 152 -9.13 21.57 -8.83
C ASN A 152 -8.24 22.24 -9.88
N LEU A 153 -8.69 22.34 -11.13
CA LEU A 153 -8.04 23.15 -12.15
C LEU A 153 -9.11 23.94 -12.90
N LEU A 154 -9.06 25.26 -12.84
CA LEU A 154 -10.04 26.13 -13.53
C LEU A 154 -11.51 25.81 -13.18
N GLY A 155 -11.78 25.39 -11.93
CA GLY A 155 -13.13 24.99 -11.50
C GLY A 155 -13.54 23.58 -11.96
N ILE A 156 -12.63 22.80 -12.51
CA ILE A 156 -12.82 21.38 -12.84
C ILE A 156 -12.26 20.55 -11.71
N ASP A 157 -13.07 19.65 -11.17
CA ASP A 157 -12.63 18.66 -10.20
C ASP A 157 -11.95 17.51 -10.93
N LEU A 158 -10.71 17.25 -10.53
CA LEU A 158 -9.82 16.25 -11.07
C LEU A 158 -9.55 15.23 -9.97
N GLU A 159 -9.68 13.96 -10.29
CA GLU A 159 -9.40 12.88 -9.34
C GLU A 159 -8.24 12.03 -9.86
N VAL A 160 -7.31 11.70 -8.96
CA VAL A 160 -6.24 10.73 -9.23
C VAL A 160 -6.17 9.73 -8.09
N ALA A 161 -6.12 8.44 -8.44
CA ALA A 161 -5.91 7.38 -7.48
C ALA A 161 -4.41 7.02 -7.41
N GLY A 162 -3.80 7.23 -6.25
CA GLY A 162 -2.36 7.00 -6.05
C GLY A 162 -1.95 6.98 -4.59
N ALA A 163 -0.65 7.01 -4.35
CA ALA A 163 -0.05 7.21 -3.03
C ALA A 163 0.56 8.62 -2.96
N ALA A 164 0.39 9.27 -1.80
CA ALA A 164 0.91 10.62 -1.61
C ALA A 164 2.41 10.61 -1.32
N TYR A 165 3.13 11.47 -2.03
CA TYR A 165 4.55 11.70 -1.89
C TYR A 165 4.82 13.12 -1.38
N LEU A 166 5.92 13.27 -0.64
CA LEU A 166 6.48 14.54 -0.24
C LEU A 166 8.00 14.40 -0.18
N GLN A 167 8.74 15.37 -0.72
CA GLN A 167 10.18 15.46 -0.52
C GLN A 167 10.47 16.03 0.86
N GLN A 168 11.50 15.55 1.56
CA GLN A 168 11.87 16.15 2.84
C GLN A 168 12.47 17.55 2.68
N ASP A 169 12.23 18.35 3.71
CA ASP A 169 12.87 19.63 3.92
C ASP A 169 13.54 19.57 5.28
N ALA A 170 14.86 19.38 5.28
CA ALA A 170 15.67 19.17 6.48
C ALA A 170 15.54 20.28 7.54
N ARG A 171 14.95 21.44 7.20
CA ARG A 171 14.68 22.54 8.15
C ARG A 171 13.41 22.35 8.96
N VAL A 172 12.41 21.65 8.43
CA VAL A 172 11.07 21.49 9.02
C VAL A 172 10.83 20.05 9.48
N GLY A 173 11.34 19.06 8.74
CA GLY A 173 11.19 17.66 9.08
C GLY A 173 12.23 16.78 8.41
N ALA A 174 12.68 15.77 9.14
CA ALA A 174 13.54 14.72 8.63
C ALA A 174 12.73 13.60 7.93
N CYS A 175 13.44 12.59 7.43
CA CYS A 175 12.86 11.46 6.72
C CYS A 175 11.74 10.75 7.47
N ALA A 176 11.86 10.61 8.78
CA ALA A 176 10.85 9.94 9.60
C ALA A 176 9.52 10.71 9.65
N GLN A 177 9.52 12.04 9.73
CA GLN A 177 8.27 12.82 9.69
C GLN A 177 7.58 12.67 8.33
N VAL A 178 8.35 12.71 7.24
CA VAL A 178 7.81 12.57 5.89
C VAL A 178 7.24 11.16 5.65
N ALA A 179 7.91 10.12 6.16
CA ALA A 179 7.40 8.75 6.07
C ALA A 179 6.09 8.57 6.88
N ILE A 180 6.01 9.14 8.09
CA ILE A 180 4.77 9.17 8.88
C ILE A 180 3.67 9.91 8.12
N TRP A 181 4.00 11.09 7.57
CA TRP A 181 3.06 11.90 6.79
C TRP A 181 2.51 11.14 5.58
N ALA A 182 3.36 10.44 4.82
CA ALA A 182 2.92 9.69 3.64
C ALA A 182 1.90 8.60 4.00
N GLY A 183 2.18 7.85 5.08
CA GLY A 183 1.27 6.83 5.59
C GLY A 183 -0.04 7.40 6.11
N MET A 184 0.01 8.44 6.96
CA MET A 184 -1.20 9.10 7.49
C MET A 184 -2.03 9.77 6.39
N ARG A 185 -1.37 10.37 5.39
CA ARG A 185 -2.05 11.00 4.24
C ARG A 185 -2.85 10.00 3.43
N HIS A 186 -2.29 8.79 3.22
CA HIS A 186 -3.03 7.69 2.59
C HIS A 186 -4.26 7.30 3.42
N LEU A 187 -4.11 7.14 4.73
CA LEU A 187 -5.22 6.75 5.61
C LEU A 187 -6.30 7.83 5.71
N HIS A 188 -5.92 9.11 5.71
CA HIS A 188 -6.85 10.24 5.59
C HIS A 188 -7.67 10.16 4.29
N ALA A 189 -7.00 10.05 3.15
CA ALA A 189 -7.65 10.03 1.85
C ALA A 189 -8.51 8.76 1.63
N ARG A 190 -8.07 7.61 2.15
CA ARG A 190 -8.76 6.32 1.94
C ARG A 190 -9.89 6.06 2.93
N TYR A 191 -9.73 6.46 4.19
CA TYR A 191 -10.60 6.06 5.30
C TYR A 191 -11.13 7.24 6.12
N GLY A 192 -10.77 8.48 5.79
CA GLY A 192 -11.29 9.67 6.46
C GLY A 192 -10.71 9.93 7.85
N TYR A 193 -9.50 9.43 8.15
CA TYR A 193 -8.77 9.84 9.36
C TYR A 193 -8.45 11.33 9.36
N ASP A 194 -7.99 11.88 10.48
CA ASP A 194 -7.66 13.29 10.56
C ASP A 194 -6.51 13.68 9.61
N TRP A 195 -6.61 14.92 9.11
CA TRP A 195 -5.52 15.53 8.34
C TRP A 195 -4.41 15.95 9.30
N VAL A 196 -3.22 15.38 9.13
CA VAL A 196 -2.03 15.68 9.96
C VAL A 196 -0.91 16.21 9.06
N SER A 197 -0.30 17.34 9.42
CA SER A 197 0.84 17.93 8.69
C SER A 197 2.20 17.41 9.18
N VAL A 198 3.28 17.71 8.44
CA VAL A 198 4.66 17.46 8.91
C VAL A 198 4.94 18.27 10.19
N ALA A 199 4.53 19.54 10.24
CA ALA A 199 4.60 20.35 11.45
C ALA A 199 3.88 19.73 12.66
N ASP A 200 2.68 19.17 12.45
CA ASP A 200 1.96 18.44 13.51
C ASP A 200 2.75 17.22 13.99
N ILE A 201 3.28 16.41 13.06
CA ILE A 201 4.07 15.23 13.40
C ILE A 201 5.31 15.61 14.20
N THR A 202 6.04 16.67 13.80
CA THR A 202 7.19 17.19 14.55
C THR A 202 6.79 17.55 15.98
N ARG A 203 5.65 18.23 16.17
CA ARG A 203 5.12 18.58 17.49
C ARG A 203 4.71 17.35 18.31
N LEU A 204 4.03 16.38 17.71
CA LEU A 204 3.63 15.13 18.38
C LEU A 204 4.82 14.26 18.75
N ALA A 205 5.93 14.41 18.03
CA ALA A 205 7.17 13.71 18.31
C ALA A 205 8.10 14.45 19.29
N THR A 206 7.60 15.44 20.03
CA THR A 206 8.40 16.21 20.98
C THR A 206 9.05 15.28 22.03
N PRO A 207 10.36 15.41 22.29
CA PRO A 207 11.05 14.70 23.36
C PRO A 207 10.34 14.80 24.71
N THR A 208 10.26 13.70 25.47
CA THR A 208 9.76 13.75 26.87
C THR A 208 10.80 13.35 27.89
N ALA A 209 11.99 12.93 27.45
CA ALA A 209 13.09 12.57 28.31
C ALA A 209 14.30 13.51 28.07
N PRO A 210 15.11 13.82 29.11
CA PRO A 210 16.23 14.77 28.97
C PRO A 210 17.28 14.36 27.94
N ASP A 211 17.50 13.05 27.77
CA ASP A 211 18.42 12.45 26.79
C ASP A 211 17.91 12.56 25.35
N GLU A 212 16.61 12.75 25.15
CA GLU A 212 15.99 12.97 23.84
C GLU A 212 15.95 14.46 23.46
N ALA A 213 15.99 15.36 24.44
CA ALA A 213 15.80 16.81 24.28
C ALA A 213 17.09 17.54 23.86
N VAL A 214 17.76 17.04 22.82
CA VAL A 214 19.11 17.49 22.40
C VAL A 214 19.13 18.42 21.18
N SER A 215 17.98 18.67 20.54
CA SER A 215 17.86 19.47 19.32
C SER A 215 16.87 20.63 19.45
N LEU A 216 17.11 21.69 18.66
CA LEU A 216 16.23 22.86 18.56
C LEU A 216 16.01 23.21 17.07
N PRO A 217 14.75 23.33 16.59
CA PRO A 217 13.49 23.09 17.32
C PRO A 217 13.35 21.66 17.85
N ALA A 218 12.71 21.52 19.02
CA ALA A 218 12.56 20.22 19.65
C ALA A 218 11.90 19.23 18.68
N GLY A 219 12.64 18.17 18.38
CA GLY A 219 12.18 17.08 17.55
C GLY A 219 12.31 17.26 16.04
N SER A 220 13.01 18.29 15.57
CA SER A 220 13.43 18.43 14.17
C SER A 220 14.48 17.38 13.77
N ASP A 221 15.36 17.00 14.70
CA ASP A 221 16.46 16.07 14.42
C ASP A 221 16.02 14.61 14.54
N PHE A 222 16.62 13.78 13.68
CA PHE A 222 16.54 12.32 13.54
C PHE A 222 15.65 11.63 14.60
N LEU A 223 14.41 11.33 14.22
CA LEU A 223 13.46 10.64 15.08
C LEU A 223 13.96 9.23 15.38
N THR A 224 14.07 8.91 16.66
CA THR A 224 14.19 7.53 17.11
C THR A 224 12.89 6.77 16.80
N SER A 225 12.98 5.46 16.69
CA SER A 225 11.80 4.62 16.47
C SER A 225 10.72 4.80 17.55
N GLU A 226 11.13 5.08 18.78
CA GLU A 226 10.28 5.35 19.94
C GLU A 226 9.48 6.65 19.73
N ARG A 227 10.14 7.72 19.25
CA ARG A 227 9.48 8.99 18.94
C ARG A 227 8.54 8.86 17.74
N MET A 228 8.89 8.04 16.75
CA MET A 228 7.97 7.72 15.63
C MET A 228 6.72 7.01 16.13
N ILE A 229 6.88 5.97 16.96
CA ILE A 229 5.76 5.21 17.55
C ILE A 229 4.85 6.14 18.37
N ARG A 230 5.43 7.01 19.20
CA ARG A 230 4.65 8.00 19.96
C ARG A 230 3.87 8.92 19.03
N ALA A 231 4.53 9.53 18.04
CA ALA A 231 3.87 10.48 17.14
C ALA A 231 2.68 9.82 16.40
N ILE A 232 2.83 8.56 16.01
CA ILE A 232 1.76 7.75 15.40
C ILE A 232 0.61 7.52 16.39
N ALA A 233 0.92 7.12 17.62
CA ALA A 233 -0.08 6.87 18.65
C ALA A 233 -0.88 8.13 19.02
N GLU A 234 -0.18 9.25 19.25
CA GLU A 234 -0.78 10.54 19.61
C GLU A 234 -1.61 11.15 18.45
N ALA A 235 -1.29 10.79 17.21
CA ALA A 235 -2.11 11.14 16.04
C ALA A 235 -3.38 10.28 15.89
N GLY A 236 -3.65 9.35 16.81
CA GLY A 236 -4.88 8.55 16.85
C GLY A 236 -4.81 7.20 16.13
N TYR A 237 -3.61 6.70 15.83
CA TYR A 237 -3.40 5.40 15.16
C TYR A 237 -2.87 4.35 16.14
N GLN A 238 -2.93 3.06 15.76
CA GLN A 238 -2.28 1.98 16.48
C GLN A 238 -0.96 1.60 15.78
N PRO A 239 0.22 1.99 16.30
CA PRO A 239 1.50 1.59 15.71
C PRO A 239 1.79 0.12 16.01
N LEU A 240 1.87 -0.71 14.96
CA LEU A 240 2.33 -2.10 15.09
C LEU A 240 3.79 -2.20 14.63
N CYS A 241 4.70 -2.42 15.58
CA CYS A 241 6.14 -2.43 15.34
C CYS A 241 6.66 -3.85 15.06
N PHE A 242 7.52 -3.96 14.05
CA PHE A 242 8.27 -5.15 13.71
C PHE A 242 9.75 -4.83 13.89
N ARG A 243 10.44 -5.68 14.63
CA ARG A 243 11.90 -5.67 14.77
C ARG A 243 12.37 -7.10 14.57
N ASN A 244 13.62 -7.27 14.17
CA ASN A 244 14.22 -8.58 14.01
C ASN A 244 15.22 -8.89 15.13
N PRO A 245 14.78 -9.05 16.40
CA PRO A 245 15.69 -9.32 17.51
C PRO A 245 16.19 -10.77 17.54
N ASP A 246 15.60 -11.67 16.73
CA ASP A 246 15.81 -13.11 16.79
C ASP A 246 15.75 -13.70 15.38
N ALA A 247 16.76 -14.49 15.01
CA ALA A 247 16.83 -15.18 13.72
C ALA A 247 15.72 -16.24 13.53
N ALA A 248 15.06 -16.69 14.61
CA ALA A 248 13.92 -17.61 14.54
C ALA A 248 12.60 -16.94 14.11
N LYS A 249 12.54 -15.59 14.09
CA LYS A 249 11.35 -14.85 13.64
C LYS A 249 11.38 -14.66 12.11
N PRO A 250 10.21 -14.53 11.47
CA PRO A 250 10.15 -14.13 10.06
C PRO A 250 10.93 -12.83 9.86
N SER A 251 11.62 -12.72 8.73
CA SER A 251 12.27 -11.47 8.34
C SER A 251 11.26 -10.32 8.32
N ILE A 252 11.73 -9.08 8.52
CA ILE A 252 10.85 -7.90 8.41
C ILE A 252 10.11 -7.91 7.07
N ALA A 253 10.77 -8.32 5.99
CA ALA A 253 10.15 -8.46 4.68
C ALA A 253 8.96 -9.43 4.69
N ALA A 254 9.07 -10.60 5.32
CA ALA A 254 7.93 -11.53 5.44
C ALA A 254 6.85 -10.99 6.38
N ALA A 255 7.23 -10.41 7.51
CA ALA A 255 6.30 -9.97 8.55
C ALA A 255 5.39 -8.80 8.11
N ILE A 256 5.87 -7.93 7.22
CA ILE A 256 5.09 -6.78 6.75
C ILE A 256 4.16 -7.11 5.58
N LEU A 257 4.39 -8.23 4.88
CA LEU A 257 3.68 -8.57 3.64
C LEU A 257 2.15 -8.55 3.81
N PRO A 258 1.55 -9.14 4.86
CA PRO A 258 0.09 -9.13 5.01
C PRO A 258 -0.48 -7.70 5.11
N TYR A 259 0.24 -6.77 5.72
CA TYR A 259 -0.17 -5.37 5.86
C TYR A 259 -0.04 -4.62 4.53
N VAL A 260 1.02 -4.90 3.77
CA VAL A 260 1.18 -4.37 2.40
C VAL A 260 0.07 -4.90 1.51
N GLU A 261 -0.25 -6.19 1.54
CA GLU A 261 -1.39 -6.78 0.80
C GLU A 261 -2.75 -6.19 1.23
N SER A 262 -2.86 -5.79 2.50
CA SER A 262 -4.02 -5.04 3.02
C SER A 262 -4.13 -3.61 2.49
N GLY A 263 -3.09 -3.09 1.83
CA GLY A 263 -2.87 -1.68 1.49
C GLY A 263 -2.88 -0.76 2.71
N ILE A 264 -2.25 -1.24 3.77
CA ILE A 264 -1.89 -0.45 4.95
C ILE A 264 -0.43 -0.01 4.73
N PRO A 265 -0.12 1.30 4.78
CA PRO A 265 1.25 1.78 4.64
C PRO A 265 2.13 1.24 5.77
N VAL A 266 3.35 0.85 5.41
CA VAL A 266 4.35 0.39 6.38
C VAL A 266 5.58 1.28 6.29
N ILE A 267 5.94 1.91 7.40
CA ILE A 267 7.14 2.74 7.49
C ILE A 267 8.32 1.83 7.82
N LEU A 268 9.42 1.93 7.08
CA LEU A 268 10.65 1.17 7.32
C LEU A 268 11.74 2.10 7.81
N GLY A 269 12.47 1.68 8.85
CA GLY A 269 13.74 2.27 9.24
C GLY A 269 14.91 1.46 8.69
N LEU A 270 15.72 2.07 7.84
CA LEU A 270 16.87 1.48 7.16
C LEU A 270 18.18 1.96 7.80
N ASN A 271 19.17 1.08 7.94
CA ASN A 271 20.49 1.41 8.47
C ASN A 271 21.59 0.84 7.57
N LEU A 272 22.59 1.68 7.27
CA LEU A 272 23.72 1.38 6.38
C LEU A 272 25.05 1.15 7.14
N GLY A 273 25.02 1.07 8.47
CA GLY A 273 26.20 0.80 9.29
C GLY A 273 27.16 2.00 9.34
N GLY A 274 26.91 2.94 10.26
CA GLY A 274 27.75 4.12 10.49
C GLY A 274 27.22 5.41 9.87
N GLU A 275 26.22 5.32 8.99
CA GLU A 275 25.44 6.47 8.51
C GLU A 275 24.20 6.72 9.37
N VAL A 276 23.64 7.92 9.25
CA VAL A 276 22.37 8.24 9.90
C VAL A 276 21.25 7.41 9.26
N GLY A 277 20.43 6.77 10.10
CA GLY A 277 19.33 5.94 9.64
C GLY A 277 18.36 6.68 8.71
N HIS A 278 17.76 5.94 7.77
CA HIS A 278 16.81 6.46 6.80
C HIS A 278 15.41 5.88 7.02
N ALA A 279 14.36 6.63 6.69
CA ALA A 279 12.98 6.17 6.74
C ALA A 279 12.31 6.25 5.38
N VAL A 280 11.68 5.15 4.94
CA VAL A 280 10.88 5.08 3.71
C VAL A 280 9.49 4.55 4.01
N THR A 281 8.52 4.81 3.13
CA THR A 281 7.15 4.27 3.26
C THR A 281 6.87 3.25 2.18
N VAL A 282 6.60 2.01 2.57
CA VAL A 282 6.13 0.94 1.68
C VAL A 282 4.67 1.16 1.35
N ILE A 283 4.38 1.16 0.05
CA ILE A 283 3.06 1.46 -0.52
C ILE A 283 2.55 0.36 -1.45
N GLY A 284 3.34 -0.67 -1.68
CA GLY A 284 3.03 -1.72 -2.64
C GLY A 284 4.11 -2.78 -2.68
N ARG A 285 3.93 -3.74 -3.56
CA ARG A 285 4.89 -4.82 -3.82
C ARG A 285 4.94 -5.17 -5.29
N ILE A 286 6.03 -5.81 -5.69
CA ILE A 286 6.17 -6.43 -6.99
C ILE A 286 6.01 -7.93 -6.78
N PHE A 287 5.13 -8.57 -7.53
CA PHE A 287 5.05 -10.02 -7.59
C PHE A 287 5.95 -10.53 -8.72
N GLY A 288 6.73 -11.58 -8.47
CA GLY A 288 7.62 -12.19 -9.44
C GLY A 288 7.42 -13.70 -9.50
N ARG A 289 7.26 -14.22 -10.72
CA ARG A 289 7.18 -15.66 -10.95
C ARG A 289 8.46 -16.36 -10.49
N GLN A 290 8.31 -17.46 -9.77
CA GLN A 290 9.41 -18.30 -9.31
C GLN A 290 9.73 -19.40 -10.33
N ASN A 291 11.02 -19.63 -10.57
CA ASN A 291 11.51 -20.76 -11.36
C ASN A 291 11.33 -22.09 -10.59
N THR A 292 11.56 -22.05 -9.28
CA THR A 292 11.36 -23.18 -8.36
C THR A 292 10.38 -22.73 -7.26
N PRO A 293 9.06 -22.93 -7.47
CA PRO A 293 8.05 -22.40 -6.57
C PRO A 293 8.09 -23.06 -5.18
N THR A 294 8.00 -22.24 -4.13
CA THR A 294 7.97 -22.63 -2.73
C THR A 294 6.67 -22.18 -2.06
N ALA A 295 6.35 -22.72 -0.88
CA ALA A 295 5.14 -22.39 -0.14
C ALA A 295 5.06 -20.94 0.42
N PRO A 296 6.14 -20.33 0.96
CA PRO A 296 6.04 -19.01 1.57
C PRO A 296 5.67 -17.92 0.55
N ALA A 297 4.59 -17.16 0.81
CA ALA A 297 4.13 -16.11 -0.10
C ALA A 297 5.19 -15.00 -0.34
N ILE A 298 6.06 -14.73 0.63
CA ILE A 298 7.15 -13.76 0.52
C ILE A 298 8.17 -14.14 -0.57
N ASP A 299 8.32 -15.43 -0.89
CA ASP A 299 9.27 -15.85 -1.94
C ASP A 299 8.85 -15.36 -3.33
N TYR A 300 7.57 -15.04 -3.52
CA TYR A 300 7.02 -14.46 -4.76
C TYR A 300 7.11 -12.94 -4.81
N VAL A 301 7.72 -12.29 -3.80
CA VAL A 301 7.85 -10.84 -3.73
C VAL A 301 9.33 -10.46 -3.84
N PRO A 302 9.84 -10.22 -5.07
CA PRO A 302 11.24 -9.86 -5.22
C PRO A 302 11.56 -8.43 -4.74
N ALA A 303 10.58 -7.53 -4.70
CA ALA A 303 10.76 -6.16 -4.22
C ALA A 303 9.48 -5.55 -3.66
N TYR A 304 9.64 -4.62 -2.72
CA TYR A 304 8.59 -3.70 -2.27
C TYR A 304 8.62 -2.41 -3.09
N ILE A 305 7.48 -1.73 -3.20
CA ILE A 305 7.38 -0.39 -3.79
C ILE A 305 7.33 0.61 -2.64
N VAL A 306 8.20 1.62 -2.67
CA VAL A 306 8.36 2.60 -1.60
C VAL A 306 8.36 4.03 -2.12
N HIS A 307 7.96 4.96 -1.27
CA HIS A 307 8.31 6.37 -1.41
C HIS A 307 9.57 6.66 -0.60
N ASP A 308 10.55 7.26 -1.26
CA ASP A 308 11.78 7.76 -0.64
C ASP A 308 11.81 9.29 -0.77
N ASP A 309 11.89 9.98 0.36
CA ASP A 309 11.80 11.44 0.43
C ASP A 309 12.98 12.17 -0.25
N GLN A 310 14.10 11.48 -0.49
CA GLN A 310 15.26 11.97 -1.25
C GLN A 310 15.42 11.26 -2.60
N GLY A 311 14.94 10.02 -2.69
CA GLY A 311 15.01 9.24 -3.93
C GLY A 311 13.88 9.58 -4.91
N GLY A 312 12.67 9.79 -4.45
CA GLY A 312 11.50 10.08 -5.29
C GLY A 312 10.31 9.13 -5.03
N PRO A 313 9.21 9.31 -5.78
CA PRO A 313 8.03 8.47 -5.66
C PRO A 313 8.19 7.12 -6.39
N TYR A 314 7.46 6.10 -5.91
CA TYR A 314 7.33 4.79 -6.57
C TYR A 314 8.67 4.08 -6.88
N MET A 315 9.61 4.14 -5.95
CA MET A 315 10.90 3.44 -6.03
C MET A 315 10.74 1.96 -5.66
N SER A 316 11.62 1.09 -6.14
CA SER A 316 11.72 -0.32 -5.70
C SER A 316 12.71 -0.48 -4.56
N LEU A 317 12.35 -1.32 -3.59
CA LEU A 317 13.22 -1.78 -2.51
C LEU A 317 13.29 -3.31 -2.56
N PRO A 318 14.33 -3.88 -3.20
CA PRO A 318 14.51 -5.32 -3.34
C PRO A 318 14.49 -6.06 -1.98
N VAL A 319 13.92 -7.26 -1.95
CA VAL A 319 13.85 -8.08 -0.73
C VAL A 319 15.20 -8.73 -0.41
N ARG A 320 15.97 -9.06 -1.46
CA ARG A 320 17.33 -9.61 -1.38
C ARG A 320 18.29 -8.66 -2.10
N ASP A 321 19.58 -8.99 -2.06
CA ASP A 321 20.56 -8.25 -2.86
C ASP A 321 20.14 -8.25 -4.34
N PRO A 322 20.11 -7.08 -5.02
CA PRO A 322 19.83 -7.00 -6.46
C PRO A 322 20.70 -7.95 -7.30
N ALA A 323 21.95 -8.19 -6.90
CA ALA A 323 22.86 -9.12 -7.58
C ALA A 323 22.39 -10.57 -7.52
N ASP A 324 21.62 -10.93 -6.49
CA ASP A 324 21.05 -12.27 -6.31
C ASP A 324 19.64 -12.39 -6.91
N SER A 325 19.07 -11.29 -7.41
CA SER A 325 17.74 -11.29 -7.99
C SER A 325 17.75 -11.73 -9.44
N PRO A 326 16.87 -12.65 -9.87
CA PRO A 326 16.69 -12.97 -11.29
C PRO A 326 16.04 -11.81 -12.08
N HIS A 327 15.66 -10.71 -11.41
CA HIS A 327 14.93 -9.59 -12.01
C HIS A 327 15.75 -8.29 -11.98
N PRO A 328 15.79 -7.52 -13.09
CA PRO A 328 16.54 -6.26 -13.15
C PRO A 328 15.75 -5.12 -12.46
N PHE A 329 16.19 -4.69 -11.27
CA PHE A 329 15.60 -3.56 -10.54
C PHE A 329 16.37 -2.23 -10.65
N SER A 330 17.58 -2.24 -11.21
CA SER A 330 18.61 -1.21 -10.98
C SER A 330 18.22 0.24 -11.31
N GLN A 331 17.29 0.48 -12.23
CA GLN A 331 16.89 1.85 -12.58
C GLN A 331 15.92 2.49 -11.57
N ASP A 332 15.21 1.68 -10.79
CA ASP A 332 14.15 2.13 -9.89
C ASP A 332 14.48 1.87 -8.41
N THR A 333 15.65 1.27 -8.12
CA THR A 333 16.08 0.94 -6.76
C THR A 333 16.37 2.19 -5.93
N VAL A 334 15.96 2.16 -4.66
CA VAL A 334 16.35 3.18 -3.67
C VAL A 334 17.87 3.19 -3.51
N GLN A 335 18.47 4.39 -3.58
CA GLN A 335 19.92 4.56 -3.47
C GLN A 335 20.29 5.56 -2.37
N ARG A 336 21.46 5.34 -1.76
CA ARG A 336 22.13 6.29 -0.88
C ARG A 336 23.61 6.36 -1.25
N GLY A 337 24.02 7.49 -1.82
CA GLY A 337 25.35 7.62 -2.41
C GLY A 337 25.54 6.59 -3.53
N SER A 338 26.54 5.72 -3.40
CA SER A 338 26.78 4.61 -4.34
C SER A 338 26.10 3.30 -3.95
N THR A 339 25.39 3.25 -2.82
CA THR A 339 24.84 2.02 -2.26
C THR A 339 23.38 1.85 -2.63
N GLU A 340 23.04 0.70 -3.23
CA GLU A 340 21.66 0.28 -3.47
C GLU A 340 21.07 -0.32 -2.19
N LEU A 341 19.91 0.20 -1.77
CA LEU A 341 19.22 -0.28 -0.58
C LEU A 341 18.34 -1.48 -0.91
N ASN A 342 18.20 -2.36 0.08
CA ASN A 342 17.33 -3.54 0.04
C ASN A 342 16.82 -3.84 1.45
N MET A 343 15.89 -4.80 1.59
CA MET A 343 15.26 -5.14 2.86
C MET A 343 16.20 -5.69 3.93
N THR A 344 17.42 -6.12 3.60
CA THR A 344 18.41 -6.55 4.62
C THR A 344 18.93 -5.38 5.45
N HIS A 345 18.81 -4.15 4.94
CA HIS A 345 19.11 -2.91 5.67
C HIS A 345 17.98 -2.50 6.63
N ALA A 346 16.80 -3.14 6.57
CA ALA A 346 15.69 -2.80 7.44
C ALA A 346 15.97 -3.25 8.89
N THR A 347 15.91 -2.31 9.82
CA THR A 347 16.12 -2.55 11.27
C THR A 347 14.83 -2.60 12.05
N PHE A 348 13.82 -1.84 11.61
CA PHE A 348 12.46 -1.90 12.14
C PHE A 348 11.44 -1.51 11.06
N ALA A 349 10.19 -1.88 11.30
CA ALA A 349 9.05 -1.45 10.51
C ALA A 349 7.88 -1.06 11.41
N VAL A 350 7.01 -0.16 10.97
CA VAL A 350 5.79 0.22 11.68
C VAL A 350 4.62 0.23 10.70
N ALA A 351 3.65 -0.67 10.91
CA ALA A 351 2.37 -0.61 10.21
C ALA A 351 1.41 0.34 10.95
N LEU A 352 0.74 1.21 10.19
CA LEU A 352 -0.23 2.17 10.72
C LEU A 352 -1.62 1.51 10.82
N MET A 353 -1.91 0.85 11.94
CA MET A 353 -3.14 0.09 12.12
C MET A 353 -4.33 0.96 12.55
N SER A 354 -5.52 0.53 12.16
CA SER A 354 -6.78 1.11 12.65
C SER A 354 -7.02 0.72 14.10
N THR A 355 -7.58 1.65 14.88
CA THR A 355 -8.02 1.38 16.26
C THR A 355 -9.12 0.34 16.39
N ARG A 356 -9.73 -0.09 15.27
CA ARG A 356 -10.78 -1.12 15.20
C ARG A 356 -10.24 -2.53 14.92
N VAL A 357 -8.92 -2.73 14.88
CA VAL A 357 -8.28 -4.02 14.63
C VAL A 357 -7.51 -4.43 15.88
N PHE A 358 -7.90 -5.52 16.52
CA PHE A 358 -7.37 -5.97 17.81
C PHE A 358 -6.41 -7.16 17.68
N SER A 359 -6.33 -7.80 16.51
CA SER A 359 -5.41 -8.89 16.22
C SER A 359 -4.40 -8.57 15.11
N THR A 360 -3.24 -9.21 15.18
CA THR A 360 -2.18 -9.09 14.17
C THR A 360 -2.35 -10.11 13.05
N ALA A 361 -1.75 -9.84 11.90
CA ALA A 361 -1.70 -10.81 10.80
C ALA A 361 -1.08 -12.14 11.23
N ALA A 362 -0.02 -12.10 12.04
CA ALA A 362 0.64 -13.32 12.53
C ALA A 362 -0.28 -14.20 13.40
N ALA A 363 -1.15 -13.59 14.21
CA ALA A 363 -2.14 -14.34 14.97
C ALA A 363 -3.20 -14.97 14.05
N ALA A 364 -3.68 -14.21 13.06
CA ALA A 364 -4.62 -14.70 12.06
C ALA A 364 -4.02 -15.85 11.21
N GLU A 365 -2.79 -15.71 10.74
CA GLU A 365 -2.06 -16.74 10.01
C GLU A 365 -1.93 -18.01 10.82
N PHE A 366 -1.52 -17.90 12.09
CA PHE A 366 -1.42 -19.04 12.99
C PHE A 366 -2.77 -19.77 13.12
N SER A 367 -3.85 -19.04 13.36
CA SER A 367 -5.19 -19.61 13.51
C SER A 367 -5.72 -20.22 12.20
N ALA A 368 -5.43 -19.59 11.05
CA ALA A 368 -5.76 -20.15 9.74
C ALA A 368 -5.03 -21.47 9.48
N HIS A 369 -3.71 -21.50 9.71
CA HIS A 369 -2.89 -22.70 9.57
C HIS A 369 -3.40 -23.83 10.47
N ASP A 370 -3.59 -23.58 11.76
CA ASP A 370 -4.05 -24.58 12.73
C ASP A 370 -5.41 -25.17 12.31
N ARG A 371 -6.34 -24.31 11.88
CA ARG A 371 -7.67 -24.76 11.44
C ARG A 371 -7.66 -25.56 10.15
N ILE A 372 -6.87 -25.15 9.16
CA ILE A 372 -6.73 -25.89 7.90
C ILE A 372 -6.13 -27.26 8.21
N ASP A 373 -5.05 -27.32 8.98
CA ASP A 373 -4.37 -28.57 9.34
C ASP A 373 -5.28 -29.52 10.12
N ASP A 374 -6.03 -28.98 11.09
CA ASP A 374 -6.99 -29.74 11.86
C ASP A 374 -8.10 -30.32 10.99
N THR A 375 -8.65 -29.52 10.07
CA THR A 375 -9.71 -29.95 9.14
C THR A 375 -9.21 -31.03 8.19
N LEU A 376 -8.02 -30.83 7.59
CA LEU A 376 -7.43 -31.80 6.65
C LEU A 376 -7.07 -33.12 7.35
N ARG A 377 -6.63 -33.08 8.62
CA ARG A 377 -6.38 -34.27 9.45
C ARG A 377 -7.65 -35.07 9.70
N HIS A 378 -8.77 -34.40 9.92
CA HIS A 378 -10.07 -35.04 10.17
C HIS A 378 -10.86 -35.36 8.90
N MET A 379 -10.33 -35.03 7.71
CA MET A 379 -11.01 -35.23 6.43
C MET A 379 -11.52 -36.67 6.19
N PRO A 380 -10.81 -37.75 6.58
CA PRO A 380 -11.35 -39.11 6.43
C PRO A 380 -12.69 -39.32 7.17
N HIS A 381 -12.84 -38.70 8.35
CA HIS A 381 -14.08 -38.75 9.11
C HIS A 381 -15.18 -37.92 8.44
N ILE A 382 -14.84 -36.72 7.97
CA ILE A 382 -15.75 -35.81 7.26
C ILE A 382 -16.28 -36.50 5.99
N ARG A 383 -15.40 -37.10 5.18
CA ARG A 383 -15.76 -37.89 3.99
C ARG A 383 -16.74 -39.02 4.32
N ALA A 384 -16.45 -39.79 5.37
CA ALA A 384 -17.32 -40.89 5.80
C ALA A 384 -18.71 -40.40 6.27
N MET A 385 -18.78 -39.24 6.93
CA MET A 385 -20.04 -38.61 7.34
C MET A 385 -20.86 -38.16 6.12
N LEU A 386 -20.24 -37.46 5.17
CA LEU A 386 -20.90 -36.92 3.98
C LEU A 386 -21.37 -38.04 3.03
N ALA A 387 -20.57 -39.10 2.88
CA ALA A 387 -20.95 -40.28 2.10
C ALA A 387 -22.22 -40.97 2.66
N LYS A 388 -22.38 -41.05 3.99
CA LYS A 388 -23.61 -41.58 4.62
C LYS A 388 -24.83 -40.72 4.32
N GLN A 389 -24.65 -39.40 4.22
CA GLN A 389 -25.70 -38.44 3.93
C GLN A 389 -25.94 -38.24 2.42
N LYS A 390 -25.12 -38.87 1.56
CA LYS A 390 -25.14 -38.73 0.10
C LYS A 390 -24.95 -37.28 -0.37
N LEU A 391 -24.17 -36.51 0.38
CA LEU A 391 -23.83 -35.13 0.03
C LEU A 391 -22.58 -35.11 -0.86
N PRO A 392 -22.59 -34.38 -2.00
CA PRO A 392 -21.45 -34.30 -2.89
C PRO A 392 -20.32 -33.44 -2.29
N ILE A 393 -19.08 -33.74 -2.64
CA ILE A 393 -17.91 -32.88 -2.35
C ILE A 393 -16.98 -32.87 -3.57
N ASN A 394 -16.14 -31.84 -3.67
CA ASN A 394 -15.15 -31.75 -4.75
C ASN A 394 -13.90 -32.57 -4.40
N GLU A 395 -13.99 -33.89 -4.55
CA GLU A 395 -12.91 -34.83 -4.19
C GLU A 395 -11.60 -34.50 -4.91
N ARG A 396 -11.67 -34.15 -6.20
CA ARG A 396 -10.47 -33.84 -7.01
C ARG A 396 -9.69 -32.67 -6.41
N LEU A 397 -10.35 -31.54 -6.15
CA LEU A 397 -9.68 -30.36 -5.61
C LEU A 397 -9.25 -30.55 -4.14
N LEU A 398 -10.02 -31.32 -3.36
CA LEU A 398 -9.63 -31.66 -1.99
C LEU A 398 -8.38 -32.54 -1.95
N ASP A 399 -8.30 -33.57 -2.80
CA ASP A 399 -7.12 -34.44 -2.91
C ASP A 399 -5.90 -33.64 -3.38
N GLU A 400 -6.04 -32.79 -4.40
CA GLU A 400 -4.97 -31.87 -4.86
C GLU A 400 -4.46 -30.97 -3.72
N LEU A 401 -5.37 -30.41 -2.91
CA LEU A 401 -5.01 -29.56 -1.79
C LEU A 401 -4.33 -30.34 -0.65
N GLN A 402 -4.82 -31.55 -0.35
CA GLN A 402 -4.20 -32.44 0.64
C GLN A 402 -2.79 -32.85 0.23
N ASP A 403 -2.59 -33.23 -1.03
CA ASP A 403 -1.28 -33.57 -1.59
C ASP A 403 -0.34 -32.36 -1.52
N ALA A 404 -0.82 -31.17 -1.93
CA ALA A 404 -0.05 -29.95 -1.81
C ALA A 404 0.33 -29.66 -0.35
N ARG A 405 -0.56 -29.90 0.61
CA ARG A 405 -0.26 -29.72 2.04
C ARG A 405 0.81 -30.70 2.54
N VAL A 406 0.72 -31.97 2.16
CA VAL A 406 1.67 -33.03 2.56
C VAL A 406 3.04 -32.78 1.94
N CYS A 407 3.10 -32.34 0.69
CA CYS A 407 4.34 -32.02 -0.02
C CYS A 407 4.93 -30.65 0.32
N GLY A 408 4.33 -29.87 1.23
CA GLY A 408 4.81 -28.52 1.56
C GLY A 408 4.70 -27.53 0.39
N ARG A 409 3.69 -27.70 -0.46
CA ARG A 409 3.37 -26.91 -1.67
C ARG A 409 2.06 -26.12 -1.54
N MET A 410 1.54 -25.98 -0.32
CA MET A 410 0.40 -25.12 -0.04
C MET A 410 0.89 -23.70 0.29
N VAL A 411 0.39 -22.70 -0.44
CA VAL A 411 0.67 -21.28 -0.24
C VAL A 411 -0.52 -20.66 0.48
N LEU A 412 -0.25 -19.97 1.59
CA LEU A 412 -1.23 -19.14 2.27
C LEU A 412 -0.90 -17.67 2.09
N ARG A 413 -1.91 -16.87 1.74
CA ARG A 413 -1.79 -15.42 1.59
C ARG A 413 -2.79 -14.73 2.50
N THR A 414 -2.29 -13.96 3.46
CA THR A 414 -3.12 -13.27 4.45
C THR A 414 -3.20 -11.78 4.17
N TYR A 415 -4.39 -11.19 4.31
CA TYR A 415 -4.60 -9.75 4.25
C TYR A 415 -5.83 -9.33 5.06
N LEU A 416 -5.88 -8.06 5.44
CA LEU A 416 -7.04 -7.43 6.04
C LEU A 416 -7.96 -6.88 4.94
N SER A 417 -9.26 -7.01 5.17
CA SER A 417 -10.28 -6.34 4.36
C SER A 417 -11.38 -5.81 5.27
N SER A 418 -12.14 -4.82 4.78
CA SER A 418 -13.45 -4.60 5.36
C SER A 418 -14.43 -5.68 4.89
N ALA A 419 -15.42 -6.03 5.70
CA ALA A 419 -16.45 -7.01 5.30
C ALA A 419 -17.12 -6.63 3.96
N ALA A 420 -17.53 -5.36 3.82
CA ALA A 420 -18.10 -4.84 2.58
C ALA A 420 -17.10 -4.83 1.41
N GLY A 421 -15.81 -4.63 1.67
CA GLY A 421 -14.77 -4.71 0.65
C GLY A 421 -14.51 -6.15 0.18
N TYR A 422 -14.60 -7.11 1.09
CA TYR A 422 -14.41 -8.52 0.77
C TYR A 422 -15.61 -9.11 0.01
N ARG A 423 -16.83 -8.80 0.45
CA ARG A 423 -18.07 -9.21 -0.25
C ARG A 423 -18.08 -8.74 -1.71
N ARG A 424 -17.80 -7.45 -1.97
CA ARG A 424 -17.67 -6.91 -3.34
C ARG A 424 -16.58 -7.60 -4.16
N HIS A 425 -15.48 -7.99 -3.51
CA HIS A 425 -14.43 -8.72 -4.20
C HIS A 425 -14.93 -10.10 -4.63
N ILE A 426 -15.45 -10.91 -3.70
CA ILE A 426 -15.91 -12.28 -3.96
C ILE A 426 -17.04 -12.29 -5.01
N GLU A 427 -17.97 -11.32 -4.93
CA GLU A 427 -19.06 -11.14 -5.88
C GLU A 427 -18.54 -10.99 -7.33
N GLY A 428 -17.47 -10.20 -7.51
CA GLY A 428 -16.81 -9.98 -8.80
C GLY A 428 -15.91 -11.13 -9.28
N THR A 429 -15.76 -12.21 -8.51
CA THR A 429 -15.00 -13.40 -8.93
C THR A 429 -15.87 -14.44 -9.63
N ASN A 430 -15.21 -15.45 -10.18
CA ASN A 430 -15.82 -16.67 -10.70
C ASN A 430 -16.11 -17.73 -9.61
N ALA A 431 -16.15 -17.37 -8.32
CA ALA A 431 -16.64 -18.27 -7.27
C ALA A 431 -18.09 -18.70 -7.54
N SER A 432 -18.48 -19.87 -7.03
CA SER A 432 -19.84 -20.38 -7.14
C SER A 432 -20.85 -19.45 -6.44
N ASP A 433 -22.08 -19.42 -6.95
CA ASP A 433 -23.15 -18.60 -6.36
C ASP A 433 -23.47 -19.06 -4.93
N ASP A 434 -23.47 -20.38 -4.68
CA ASP A 434 -23.62 -20.96 -3.33
C ASP A 434 -22.58 -20.42 -2.33
N LEU A 435 -21.30 -20.27 -2.74
CA LEU A 435 -20.27 -19.71 -1.87
C LEU A 435 -20.48 -18.20 -1.64
N LYS A 436 -20.89 -17.49 -2.69
CA LYS A 436 -21.22 -16.05 -2.59
C LYS A 436 -22.38 -15.84 -1.61
N ASP A 437 -23.43 -16.64 -1.72
CA ASP A 437 -24.61 -16.59 -0.84
C ASP A 437 -24.24 -16.88 0.61
N ALA A 438 -23.44 -17.93 0.87
CA ALA A 438 -22.94 -18.24 2.20
C ALA A 438 -22.16 -17.07 2.85
N LEU A 439 -21.39 -16.33 2.05
CA LEU A 439 -20.63 -15.16 2.50
C LEU A 439 -21.48 -13.90 2.73
N LEU A 440 -22.56 -13.74 1.97
CA LEU A 440 -23.49 -12.62 2.12
C LEU A 440 -24.31 -12.74 3.41
N ASP A 441 -24.70 -13.96 3.76
CA ASP A 441 -25.47 -14.28 4.97
C ASP A 441 -24.64 -14.22 6.26
N LEU A 442 -23.32 -14.40 6.16
CA LEU A 442 -22.44 -14.40 7.33
C LEU A 442 -22.33 -13.00 7.95
N HIS A 443 -22.69 -12.87 9.23
CA HIS A 443 -22.45 -11.63 9.98
C HIS A 443 -20.96 -11.45 10.26
N LEU A 444 -20.38 -10.36 9.74
CA LEU A 444 -18.95 -10.09 9.84
C LEU A 444 -18.68 -8.76 10.57
N PRO A 445 -17.61 -8.69 11.39
CA PRO A 445 -17.12 -7.43 11.93
C PRO A 445 -16.68 -6.49 10.80
N HIS A 446 -16.53 -5.20 11.10
CA HIS A 446 -16.14 -4.21 10.09
C HIS A 446 -14.85 -4.59 9.37
N PHE A 447 -13.87 -5.15 10.08
CA PHE A 447 -12.62 -5.66 9.53
C PHE A 447 -12.46 -7.15 9.80
N THR A 448 -12.00 -7.88 8.80
CA THR A 448 -11.71 -9.32 8.88
C THR A 448 -10.34 -9.61 8.27
N TRP A 449 -9.60 -10.51 8.89
CA TRP A 449 -8.44 -11.13 8.26
C TRP A 449 -8.93 -12.24 7.34
N ILE A 450 -8.44 -12.24 6.11
CA ILE A 450 -8.70 -13.27 5.12
C ILE A 450 -7.39 -13.97 4.86
N THR A 451 -7.37 -15.31 4.94
CA THR A 451 -6.24 -16.12 4.48
C THR A 451 -6.70 -16.95 3.30
N GLU A 452 -6.26 -16.59 2.10
CA GLU A 452 -6.50 -17.35 0.88
C GLU A 452 -5.60 -18.60 0.84
N ILE A 453 -6.16 -19.71 0.36
CA ILE A 453 -5.51 -21.01 0.28
C ILE A 453 -5.30 -21.35 -1.19
N CYS A 454 -4.06 -21.65 -1.57
CA CYS A 454 -3.72 -22.06 -2.92
C CYS A 454 -2.55 -23.06 -2.93
N THR A 455 -2.28 -23.64 -4.09
CA THR A 455 -1.08 -24.44 -4.34
C THR A 455 -0.02 -23.58 -5.02
N VAL A 456 1.26 -23.93 -4.90
CA VAL A 456 2.34 -23.21 -5.60
C VAL A 456 2.09 -23.11 -7.12
N ASP A 457 1.47 -24.11 -7.74
CA ASP A 457 1.22 -24.11 -9.19
C ASP A 457 0.10 -23.13 -9.57
N SER A 458 -0.95 -23.05 -8.75
CA SER A 458 -2.04 -22.09 -8.91
C SER A 458 -1.66 -20.65 -8.52
N TYR A 459 -0.66 -20.48 -7.65
CA TYR A 459 -0.20 -19.17 -7.18
C TYR A 459 0.90 -18.57 -8.06
N ASN A 460 1.78 -19.39 -8.65
CA ASN A 460 2.93 -18.97 -9.45
C ASN A 460 2.56 -18.47 -10.86
N GLN A 461 1.60 -17.55 -10.93
CA GLN A 461 1.12 -16.91 -12.14
C GLN A 461 1.42 -15.41 -12.05
N VAL A 462 2.13 -14.86 -13.04
CA VAL A 462 2.51 -13.43 -13.04
C VAL A 462 1.26 -12.57 -12.94
N SER A 463 0.28 -12.80 -13.82
CA SER A 463 -0.99 -12.07 -13.77
C SER A 463 -1.81 -12.51 -12.56
N ALA A 464 -2.07 -11.57 -11.66
CA ALA A 464 -3.12 -11.60 -10.65
C ALA A 464 -4.40 -12.35 -11.08
N GLY A 465 -4.94 -12.04 -12.27
CA GLY A 465 -6.18 -12.64 -12.78
C GLY A 465 -6.10 -14.12 -13.14
N MET A 466 -4.89 -14.69 -13.20
CA MET A 466 -4.64 -16.10 -13.48
C MET A 466 -4.37 -16.91 -12.22
N ARG A 467 -4.11 -16.26 -11.08
CA ARG A 467 -3.96 -16.94 -9.79
C ARG A 467 -5.30 -17.50 -9.34
N ARG A 468 -5.30 -18.71 -8.81
CA ARG A 468 -6.50 -19.48 -8.47
C ARG A 468 -6.47 -19.95 -7.02
N MET A 469 -7.59 -19.79 -6.33
CA MET A 469 -7.74 -20.09 -4.90
C MET A 469 -8.61 -21.33 -4.72
N TYR A 470 -8.16 -22.23 -3.84
CA TYR A 470 -8.87 -23.45 -3.43
C TYR A 470 -9.88 -23.18 -2.31
N GLY A 471 -9.67 -22.11 -1.57
CA GLY A 471 -10.51 -21.74 -0.45
C GLY A 471 -9.94 -20.56 0.33
N HIS A 472 -10.57 -20.25 1.44
CA HIS A 472 -10.12 -19.18 2.32
C HIS A 472 -10.62 -19.36 3.75
N THR A 473 -9.95 -18.72 4.71
CA THR A 473 -10.50 -18.48 6.04
C THR A 473 -10.94 -17.04 6.19
N ILE A 474 -11.94 -16.81 7.04
CA ILE A 474 -12.32 -15.50 7.55
C ILE A 474 -12.13 -15.51 9.05
N ILE A 475 -11.30 -14.59 9.53
CA ILE A 475 -10.93 -14.47 10.94
C ILE A 475 -11.33 -13.09 11.45
N ASP A 476 -11.94 -13.06 12.63
CA ASP A 476 -12.37 -11.85 13.31
C ASP A 476 -11.16 -10.99 13.70
N ALA A 477 -11.04 -9.82 13.08
CA ALA A 477 -9.98 -8.87 13.37
C ALA A 477 -10.18 -8.12 14.71
N THR A 478 -11.36 -8.23 15.32
CA THR A 478 -11.73 -7.65 16.63
C THR A 478 -11.62 -8.66 17.78
N SER A 479 -11.27 -9.90 17.49
CA SER A 479 -10.91 -10.89 18.52
C SER A 479 -9.42 -10.80 18.87
N THR A 480 -8.94 -11.69 19.75
CA THR A 480 -7.49 -11.86 19.96
C THR A 480 -6.76 -12.44 18.73
N GLY A 481 -7.52 -12.89 17.72
CA GLY A 481 -7.03 -13.56 16.52
C GLY A 481 -6.48 -14.96 16.79
N LYS A 482 -6.63 -15.48 18.01
CA LYS A 482 -6.09 -16.77 18.45
C LYS A 482 -7.21 -17.75 18.78
N GLY A 483 -7.01 -19.00 18.38
CA GLY A 483 -7.91 -20.10 18.73
C GLY A 483 -9.13 -20.18 17.82
N ARG A 484 -9.95 -21.21 18.04
CA ARG A 484 -11.10 -21.54 17.20
C ARG A 484 -12.19 -20.45 17.22
N ASP A 485 -12.33 -19.74 18.34
CA ASP A 485 -13.35 -18.70 18.51
C ASP A 485 -13.08 -17.44 17.66
N ALA A 486 -11.85 -17.27 17.16
CA ALA A 486 -11.50 -16.17 16.25
C ALA A 486 -11.89 -16.47 14.80
N ILE A 487 -12.18 -17.72 14.45
CA ILE A 487 -12.44 -18.15 13.07
C ILE A 487 -13.94 -18.05 12.84
N LEU A 488 -14.34 -17.21 11.89
CA LEU A 488 -15.75 -17.04 11.50
C LEU A 488 -16.14 -18.02 10.40
N MET A 489 -15.21 -18.31 9.49
CA MET A 489 -15.45 -19.22 8.37
C MET A 489 -14.16 -19.90 7.90
N LEU A 490 -14.29 -21.15 7.45
CA LEU A 490 -13.32 -21.86 6.60
C LEU A 490 -14.07 -22.38 5.38
N HIS A 491 -13.62 -22.00 4.19
CA HIS A 491 -14.00 -22.60 2.92
C HIS A 491 -12.86 -23.48 2.41
N LEU A 492 -13.20 -24.72 2.05
CA LEU A 492 -12.39 -25.68 1.29
C LEU A 492 -13.24 -26.19 0.12
N PRO A 493 -12.65 -26.84 -0.91
CA PRO A 493 -13.43 -27.26 -2.08
C PRO A 493 -14.65 -28.12 -1.74
N GLY A 494 -15.85 -27.58 -1.97
CA GLY A 494 -17.15 -28.18 -1.69
C GLY A 494 -17.62 -28.09 -0.23
N LEU A 495 -16.85 -27.49 0.67
CA LEU A 495 -17.10 -27.47 2.12
C LEU A 495 -16.99 -26.05 2.68
N VAL A 496 -18.02 -25.59 3.38
CA VAL A 496 -18.00 -24.34 4.13
C VAL A 496 -18.33 -24.60 5.59
N PHE A 497 -17.38 -24.32 6.47
CA PHE A 497 -17.55 -24.33 7.91
C PHE A 497 -17.77 -22.90 8.38
N THR A 498 -18.85 -22.66 9.11
CA THR A 498 -19.14 -21.35 9.74
C THR A 498 -19.27 -21.51 11.23
N ASN A 499 -18.74 -20.55 11.99
CA ASN A 499 -18.80 -20.58 13.44
C ASN A 499 -19.76 -19.51 13.95
N ASN A 500 -20.64 -19.92 14.86
CA ASN A 500 -21.43 -18.99 15.65
C ASN A 500 -20.66 -18.65 16.94
N VAL A 501 -20.04 -17.47 16.95
CA VAL A 501 -19.28 -16.98 18.10
C VAL A 501 -20.14 -16.68 19.33
N ASP A 502 -21.46 -16.54 19.14
CA ASP A 502 -22.44 -16.29 20.20
C ASP A 502 -23.14 -17.58 20.67
N ALA A 503 -22.73 -18.76 20.17
CA ALA A 503 -23.37 -20.03 20.52
C ALA A 503 -23.33 -20.27 22.04
N LEU A 504 -24.51 -20.54 22.63
CA LEU A 504 -24.61 -20.84 24.05
C LEU A 504 -24.08 -22.24 24.35
N ARG A 505 -23.74 -22.48 25.63
CA ARG A 505 -23.25 -23.79 26.08
C ARG A 505 -24.27 -24.89 25.76
N GLY A 506 -23.91 -25.80 24.85
CA GLY A 506 -24.74 -26.91 24.40
C GLY A 506 -25.34 -26.73 23.00
N GLU A 507 -25.18 -25.56 22.37
CA GLU A 507 -25.52 -25.33 20.97
C GLU A 507 -24.35 -25.72 20.05
N PRO A 508 -24.64 -26.14 18.80
CA PRO A 508 -23.58 -26.39 17.82
C PRO A 508 -22.86 -25.08 17.52
N GLN A 509 -21.59 -25.01 17.92
CA GLN A 509 -20.73 -23.84 17.71
C GLN A 509 -20.31 -23.70 16.24
N GLU A 510 -20.28 -24.80 15.50
CA GLU A 510 -19.86 -24.87 14.10
C GLU A 510 -20.94 -25.54 13.25
N GLN A 511 -21.20 -24.97 12.09
CA GLN A 511 -22.08 -25.52 11.07
C GLN A 511 -21.29 -25.82 9.79
N LEU A 512 -21.48 -27.03 9.27
CA LEU A 512 -20.97 -27.44 7.95
C LEU A 512 -22.08 -27.31 6.90
N SER A 513 -21.80 -26.55 5.85
CA SER A 513 -22.59 -26.42 4.64
C SER A 513 -21.82 -26.97 3.44
N ILE A 514 -22.55 -27.52 2.46
CA ILE A 514 -22.00 -28.03 1.21
C ILE A 514 -22.24 -27.00 0.11
N ILE A 515 -21.24 -26.82 -0.74
CA ILE A 515 -21.30 -25.90 -1.89
C ILE A 515 -21.33 -26.76 -3.15
N GLU A 516 -22.41 -26.66 -3.92
CA GLU A 516 -22.51 -27.38 -5.19
C GLU A 516 -21.72 -26.64 -6.28
N ASN A 517 -21.15 -27.40 -7.22
CA ASN A 517 -20.38 -26.84 -8.34
C ASN A 517 -19.23 -25.91 -7.94
N ASP A 518 -18.65 -26.12 -6.75
CA ASP A 518 -17.50 -25.35 -6.27
C ASP A 518 -16.26 -25.62 -7.12
N ASP A 519 -15.56 -24.56 -7.51
CA ASP A 519 -14.36 -24.61 -8.35
C ASP A 519 -13.39 -23.48 -7.94
N LEU A 520 -12.18 -23.52 -8.50
CA LEU A 520 -11.16 -22.54 -8.18
C LEU A 520 -11.56 -21.13 -8.63
N TYR A 521 -11.45 -20.17 -7.72
CA TYR A 521 -11.82 -18.78 -7.99
C TYR A 521 -10.60 -17.84 -8.06
N THR A 522 -10.78 -16.70 -8.71
CA THR A 522 -9.73 -15.67 -8.86
C THR A 522 -9.36 -15.06 -7.51
N CYS A 523 -8.05 -14.86 -7.27
CA CYS A 523 -7.56 -14.25 -6.04
C CYS A 523 -7.95 -12.77 -5.89
N ARG A 524 -7.93 -12.26 -4.67
CA ARG A 524 -8.10 -10.83 -4.41
C ARG A 524 -6.90 -10.03 -4.84
N GLU A 525 -7.10 -9.07 -5.73
CA GLU A 525 -6.08 -8.11 -6.10
C GLU A 525 -6.62 -6.68 -6.16
N LYS A 526 -5.81 -5.73 -5.68
CA LYS A 526 -6.15 -4.31 -5.73
C LYS A 526 -5.79 -3.74 -7.11
N ARG A 527 -6.58 -4.08 -8.14
CA ARG A 527 -6.37 -3.63 -9.53
C ARG A 527 -6.56 -2.13 -9.71
N LEU A 528 -5.82 -1.54 -10.66
CA LEU A 528 -5.78 -0.09 -10.97
C LEU A 528 -7.00 0.43 -11.74
N ASP A 529 -7.82 -0.49 -12.24
CA ASP A 529 -8.97 -0.29 -13.11
C ASP A 529 -10.02 0.67 -12.53
#